data_AF-A0A7R9WKN6-F1
#
_entry.id   AF-A0A7R9WKN6-F1
#
_cell.length_a   1.000
_cell.length_b   1.000
_cell.length_c   1.000
_cell.angle_alpha   90.00
_cell.angle_beta   90.00
_cell.angle_gamma   90.00
#
_symmetry.space_group_name_H-M   'P 1'
#
loop_
_entity.id
_entity.type
_entity.pdbx_description
1 polymer ?
#
loop_
_entity_poly.entity_id
_entity_poly.type
_entity_poly.pdbx_seq_one_letter_code
_entity_poly.pdbx_strand_id
1 'polypeptide(L)'
;MSPIHCEHPVFEPTTEPIELSGVPVPNDEGANTEPLEHEALVGDELKSEKLIEKQPTLAALGETPFVDDGEEVEYHKIVATEIVADPVAVHEPEPILQNSIILLEPRIAECLALLESAKKRGLFVTVVNTRVFDGSMNIMYYPTAEKLLEVGVHQVYEPPTGQKFSVTECANHLHTIQSQQNLRFLGVLPLREAMVEHSDILSALLGLAVHNDLGTSSARRDKALMKQTVANAGLRVAKYARLTARDGSDVRKAIEELELEFPVVVKTPRGMSTCDVFICETMEEAIERSGQIVRSVGPDGTKANFSLLEEFLGGTEFAVNLIACPTTYRGVQVTDIWQYDKIITDGSNVNRWQTMVDPHDPKYAAMVRYAEGVCRAVGIKYGLGHCEIKAKWDEKRQRWVDPAMIEIGARLAGGRKAIMASKTIPGWYPFDALLDAHCGFPLRVPPSFSPVKVARHVYVPSDKTGILRSYTGADFQRLSTYDDHIMFCEVGKPIKRAVELMSFAGQVWLIGTLEQVEKDAEAARNDFNVEVDPLPVENGGAHR
;
A
#
# COMPACT_ATOMS: atom_id res chain seq x y z
N MET A 1 42.01 35.05 -29.91
CA MET A 1 41.97 33.58 -29.68
C MET A 1 40.51 33.18 -29.72
N SER A 2 40.18 32.34 -30.68
CA SER A 2 38.84 32.05 -31.20
C SER A 2 38.04 31.11 -30.29
N PRO A 3 36.69 31.14 -30.34
CA PRO A 3 35.84 30.09 -29.76
C PRO A 3 35.82 28.87 -30.69
N ILE A 4 35.96 27.69 -30.09
CA ILE A 4 35.93 26.39 -30.77
C ILE A 4 34.46 25.95 -30.95
N HIS A 5 34.07 25.70 -32.21
CA HIS A 5 32.86 24.98 -32.60
C HIS A 5 33.06 23.47 -32.37
N CYS A 6 32.06 22.79 -31.79
CA CYS A 6 31.88 21.35 -31.93
C CYS A 6 30.45 21.07 -32.40
N GLU A 7 30.38 20.32 -33.49
CA GLU A 7 29.21 20.00 -34.30
C GLU A 7 28.39 18.86 -33.69
N HIS A 8 27.06 18.95 -33.80
CA HIS A 8 26.13 17.86 -33.56
C HIS A 8 25.88 17.12 -34.87
N PRO A 9 25.91 15.77 -34.92
CA PRO A 9 25.55 15.04 -36.13
C PRO A 9 24.03 15.05 -36.33
N VAL A 10 23.61 15.53 -37.50
CA VAL A 10 22.26 15.44 -38.05
C VAL A 10 22.08 14.02 -38.62
N PHE A 11 21.08 13.28 -38.15
CA PHE A 11 20.63 12.04 -38.78
C PHE A 11 19.41 12.32 -39.66
N GLU A 12 19.55 12.15 -40.97
CA GLU A 12 18.44 12.13 -41.92
C GLU A 12 17.72 10.76 -41.87
N PRO A 13 16.37 10.72 -41.99
CA PRO A 13 15.62 9.47 -42.02
C PRO A 13 15.59 8.90 -43.44
N THR A 14 16.19 7.72 -43.63
CA THR A 14 16.03 6.92 -44.86
C THR A 14 14.73 6.12 -44.79
N THR A 15 13.83 6.40 -45.72
CA THR A 15 12.59 5.66 -45.99
C THR A 15 12.86 4.48 -46.92
N GLU A 16 12.84 3.25 -46.42
CA GLU A 16 12.55 2.04 -47.21
C GLU A 16 11.69 1.05 -46.39
N PRO A 17 10.68 0.40 -47.00
CA PRO A 17 9.74 -0.47 -46.31
C PRO A 17 10.31 -1.89 -46.15
N ILE A 18 10.31 -2.41 -44.92
CA ILE A 18 10.65 -3.81 -44.65
C ILE A 18 9.34 -4.63 -44.65
N GLU A 19 9.20 -5.50 -45.66
CA GLU A 19 8.17 -6.53 -45.72
C GLU A 19 8.39 -7.57 -44.61
N LEU A 20 7.41 -7.71 -43.72
CA LEU A 20 7.34 -8.82 -42.76
C LEU A 20 6.62 -10.00 -43.42
N SER A 21 7.40 -10.99 -43.84
CA SER A 21 6.89 -12.29 -44.30
C SER A 21 6.32 -13.09 -43.12
N GLY A 22 5.10 -13.61 -43.32
CA GLY A 22 4.34 -14.33 -42.32
C GLY A 22 4.98 -15.66 -41.89
N VAL A 23 4.95 -15.90 -40.58
CA VAL A 23 5.21 -17.21 -39.95
C VAL A 23 3.88 -17.68 -39.33
N PRO A 24 3.52 -18.97 -39.44
CA PRO A 24 2.15 -19.43 -39.20
C PRO A 24 1.81 -19.50 -37.71
N VAL A 25 0.57 -19.15 -37.38
CA VAL A 25 -0.05 -19.39 -36.08
C VAL A 25 -0.31 -20.90 -35.94
N PRO A 26 0.16 -21.58 -34.88
CA PRO A 26 -0.30 -22.93 -34.58
C PRO A 26 -1.72 -22.86 -34.03
N ASN A 27 -2.64 -23.60 -34.64
CA ASN A 27 -3.90 -23.98 -34.02
C ASN A 27 -3.57 -24.89 -32.83
N ASP A 28 -3.91 -24.46 -31.62
CA ASP A 28 -3.94 -25.33 -30.45
C ASP A 28 -5.42 -25.57 -30.07
N GLU A 29 -6.00 -26.57 -30.72
CA GLU A 29 -7.19 -27.25 -30.22
C GLU A 29 -6.75 -28.20 -29.09
N GLY A 30 -7.14 -27.90 -27.85
CA GLY A 30 -7.13 -28.88 -26.76
C GLY A 30 -6.31 -28.52 -25.53
N ALA A 31 -6.69 -27.46 -24.81
CA ALA A 31 -6.37 -27.33 -23.39
C ALA A 31 -7.68 -27.39 -22.58
N ASN A 32 -7.96 -28.55 -21.99
CA ASN A 32 -8.96 -28.68 -20.93
C ASN A 32 -8.51 -27.83 -19.73
N THR A 33 -9.04 -26.62 -19.61
CA THR A 33 -8.96 -25.82 -18.38
C THR A 33 -10.20 -26.11 -17.55
N GLU A 34 -10.11 -27.08 -16.65
CA GLU A 34 -11.06 -27.20 -15.54
C GLU A 34 -10.87 -26.00 -14.58
N PRO A 35 -11.96 -25.50 -13.97
CA PRO A 35 -11.95 -24.23 -13.26
C PRO A 35 -11.19 -24.36 -11.93
N LEU A 36 -10.00 -23.76 -11.89
CA LEU A 36 -9.16 -23.70 -10.71
C LEU A 36 -9.41 -22.39 -9.93
N GLU A 37 -10.01 -22.58 -8.76
CA GLU A 37 -9.75 -21.88 -7.49
C GLU A 37 -10.28 -20.45 -7.29
N HIS A 38 -10.89 -20.27 -6.10
CA HIS A 38 -11.15 -19.01 -5.38
C HIS A 38 -12.58 -18.41 -5.41
N GLU A 39 -13.55 -19.19 -4.95
CA GLU A 39 -14.92 -18.73 -4.61
C GLU A 39 -15.11 -18.27 -3.15
N ALA A 40 -14.09 -18.25 -2.29
CA ALA A 40 -14.28 -18.13 -0.84
C ALA A 40 -14.43 -16.71 -0.26
N LEU A 41 -14.77 -15.71 -1.07
CA LEU A 41 -15.05 -14.33 -0.61
C LEU A 41 -16.53 -13.93 -0.62
N VAL A 42 -17.42 -14.91 -0.73
CA VAL A 42 -18.87 -14.71 -0.71
C VAL A 42 -19.44 -15.53 0.44
N GLY A 43 -20.10 -14.89 1.41
CA GLY A 43 -20.90 -15.62 2.40
C GLY A 43 -21.93 -16.50 1.69
N ASP A 44 -22.30 -17.63 2.28
CA ASP A 44 -23.07 -18.73 1.66
C ASP A 44 -24.44 -18.35 1.02
N GLU A 45 -24.85 -17.09 1.03
CA GLU A 45 -26.14 -16.60 0.52
C GLU A 45 -26.14 -16.08 -0.94
N LEU A 46 -25.03 -16.15 -1.69
CA LEU A 46 -24.94 -15.46 -2.99
C LEU A 46 -24.37 -16.29 -4.16
N LYS A 47 -24.52 -17.62 -4.15
CA LYS A 47 -24.22 -18.46 -5.32
C LYS A 47 -25.41 -18.52 -6.28
N SER A 48 -25.44 -17.66 -7.30
CA SER A 48 -26.17 -17.94 -8.53
C SER A 48 -25.37 -17.53 -9.77
N GLU A 49 -24.70 -18.50 -10.38
CA GLU A 49 -24.09 -18.37 -11.70
C GLU A 49 -25.17 -18.38 -12.78
N LYS A 50 -25.26 -17.29 -13.55
CA LYS A 50 -25.59 -17.35 -14.98
C LYS A 50 -24.80 -16.30 -15.74
N LEU A 51 -23.82 -16.76 -16.51
CA LEU A 51 -23.19 -16.01 -17.59
C LEU A 51 -24.25 -15.40 -18.52
N ILE A 52 -24.12 -14.11 -18.80
CA ILE A 52 -24.58 -13.53 -20.07
C ILE A 52 -23.50 -12.57 -20.56
N GLU A 53 -22.84 -12.94 -21.66
CA GLU A 53 -22.10 -12.03 -22.53
C GLU A 53 -23.01 -10.88 -22.96
N LYS A 54 -22.75 -9.65 -22.50
CA LYS A 54 -23.19 -8.43 -23.20
C LYS A 54 -22.13 -7.34 -23.08
N GLN A 55 -21.75 -6.81 -24.25
CA GLN A 55 -20.87 -5.66 -24.45
C GLN A 55 -21.35 -4.45 -23.64
N PRO A 56 -20.45 -3.63 -23.07
CA PRO A 56 -20.85 -2.51 -22.24
C PRO A 56 -21.07 -1.26 -23.12
N THR A 57 -22.29 -1.07 -23.61
CA THR A 57 -22.77 0.28 -23.93
C THR A 57 -23.51 0.80 -22.69
N LEU A 58 -22.94 1.80 -22.02
CA LEU A 58 -23.59 2.69 -21.03
C LEU A 58 -24.77 2.07 -20.25
N ALA A 59 -24.51 1.43 -19.12
CA ALA A 59 -25.55 1.11 -18.16
C ALA A 59 -25.62 2.20 -17.08
N ALA A 60 -26.40 3.25 -17.34
CA ALA A 60 -26.95 4.08 -16.27
C ALA A 60 -28.20 3.37 -15.73
N LEU A 61 -28.24 3.06 -14.44
CA LEU A 61 -29.49 2.63 -13.80
C LEU A 61 -30.37 3.86 -13.55
N GLY A 62 -31.48 3.94 -14.28
CA GLY A 62 -32.67 4.74 -13.92
C GLY A 62 -32.85 6.07 -14.65
N GLU A 63 -33.90 6.15 -15.47
CA GLU A 63 -34.45 7.40 -16.02
C GLU A 63 -35.19 8.20 -14.93
N THR A 64 -34.95 9.50 -14.85
CA THR A 64 -35.67 10.46 -13.98
C THR A 64 -37.09 10.73 -14.50
N PRO A 65 -38.08 11.10 -13.65
CA PRO A 65 -38.18 12.48 -13.18
C PRO A 65 -38.53 12.64 -11.69
N PHE A 66 -37.99 13.72 -11.12
CA PHE A 66 -38.29 14.34 -9.83
C PHE A 66 -39.70 14.11 -9.27
N VAL A 67 -39.76 13.67 -8.00
CA VAL A 67 -40.86 13.99 -7.10
C VAL A 67 -40.26 14.52 -5.80
N ASP A 68 -40.73 15.71 -5.43
CA ASP A 68 -40.40 16.48 -4.23
C ASP A 68 -41.10 15.84 -3.03
N ASP A 69 -40.38 15.04 -2.23
CA ASP A 69 -40.80 14.58 -0.90
C ASP A 69 -39.60 14.05 -0.09
N GLY A 70 -38.79 14.96 0.49
CA GLY A 70 -38.07 14.75 1.76
C GLY A 70 -37.08 13.58 1.97
N GLU A 71 -36.72 12.76 0.96
CA GLU A 71 -35.80 11.62 1.12
C GLU A 71 -34.46 11.76 0.34
N GLU A 72 -33.49 10.92 0.71
CA GLU A 72 -32.05 10.97 0.35
C GLU A 72 -31.76 11.36 -1.12
N VAL A 73 -30.77 12.25 -1.31
CA VAL A 73 -30.22 12.58 -2.63
C VAL A 73 -29.74 11.30 -3.30
N GLU A 74 -30.46 10.85 -4.32
CA GLU A 74 -30.12 9.65 -5.10
C GLU A 74 -28.93 9.98 -6.01
N TYR A 75 -27.73 9.61 -5.59
CA TYR A 75 -26.53 9.76 -6.41
C TYR A 75 -26.47 8.64 -7.45
N HIS A 76 -26.56 9.00 -8.73
CA HIS A 76 -26.38 8.05 -9.84
C HIS A 76 -25.00 7.38 -9.75
N LYS A 77 -24.98 6.04 -9.77
CA LYS A 77 -23.76 5.24 -9.74
C LYS A 77 -23.25 4.99 -11.16
N ILE A 78 -22.00 5.33 -11.46
CA ILE A 78 -21.47 5.30 -12.83
C ILE A 78 -20.11 4.57 -12.90
N VAL A 79 -19.98 3.66 -13.87
CA VAL A 79 -18.68 3.13 -14.33
C VAL A 79 -18.24 3.95 -15.54
N ALA A 80 -17.17 4.73 -15.40
CA ALA A 80 -16.58 5.48 -16.50
C ALA A 80 -15.41 4.66 -17.09
N THR A 81 -15.71 3.54 -17.75
CA THR A 81 -14.72 2.69 -18.44
C THR A 81 -14.48 3.13 -19.89
N GLU A 82 -15.38 3.92 -20.46
CA GLU A 82 -15.25 4.47 -21.81
C GLU A 82 -15.56 5.96 -21.77
N ILE A 83 -14.55 6.81 -21.94
CA ILE A 83 -14.81 8.22 -22.21
C ILE A 83 -15.29 8.31 -23.66
N VAL A 84 -16.60 8.53 -23.75
CA VAL A 84 -17.39 9.10 -24.84
C VAL A 84 -16.66 9.20 -26.18
N ALA A 85 -17.08 8.40 -27.15
CA ALA A 85 -16.60 8.42 -28.54
C ALA A 85 -16.85 9.75 -29.30
N ASP A 86 -17.34 10.80 -28.63
CA ASP A 86 -17.67 12.09 -29.24
C ASP A 86 -17.42 13.25 -28.25
N PRO A 87 -16.32 14.03 -28.38
CA PRO A 87 -15.95 15.09 -27.45
C PRO A 87 -16.74 16.40 -27.65
N VAL A 88 -17.82 16.41 -28.45
CA VAL A 88 -18.56 17.62 -28.80
C VAL A 88 -20.06 17.44 -28.61
N ALA A 89 -20.48 17.28 -27.36
CA ALA A 89 -21.86 17.59 -26.97
C ALA A 89 -21.82 18.27 -25.60
N VAL A 90 -21.62 19.60 -25.62
CA VAL A 90 -21.84 20.45 -24.45
C VAL A 90 -23.34 20.56 -24.26
N HIS A 91 -23.95 19.55 -23.64
CA HIS A 91 -25.16 19.80 -22.88
C HIS A 91 -24.71 20.53 -21.62
N GLU A 92 -25.24 21.73 -21.37
CA GLU A 92 -25.16 22.37 -20.06
C GLU A 92 -26.30 21.76 -19.22
N PRO A 93 -26.06 20.72 -18.40
CA PRO A 93 -27.00 20.42 -17.33
C PRO A 93 -27.07 21.65 -16.43
N GLU A 94 -28.25 22.08 -15.98
CA GLU A 94 -28.29 22.99 -14.82
C GLU A 94 -27.72 22.24 -13.62
N PRO A 95 -26.64 22.69 -12.93
CA PRO A 95 -26.06 21.76 -11.99
C PRO A 95 -25.61 22.40 -10.67
N ILE A 96 -26.17 21.90 -9.57
CA ILE A 96 -25.56 22.06 -8.25
C ILE A 96 -24.13 21.49 -8.37
N LEU A 97 -23.12 22.33 -8.19
CA LEU A 97 -21.72 21.90 -8.18
C LEU A 97 -21.49 20.92 -7.05
N GLN A 98 -21.23 19.66 -7.38
CA GLN A 98 -21.01 18.64 -6.37
C GLN A 98 -19.51 18.50 -6.07
N ASN A 99 -19.15 18.69 -4.80
CA ASN A 99 -17.78 18.48 -4.35
C ASN A 99 -17.46 16.98 -4.30
N SER A 100 -16.34 16.59 -4.90
CA SER A 100 -15.90 15.20 -4.98
C SER A 100 -14.50 15.02 -4.39
N ILE A 101 -14.23 13.84 -3.84
CA ILE A 101 -12.89 13.37 -3.53
C ILE A 101 -12.51 12.20 -4.42
N ILE A 102 -11.22 12.08 -4.69
CA ILE A 102 -10.67 10.96 -5.44
C ILE A 102 -9.96 10.01 -4.49
N LEU A 103 -10.36 8.74 -4.51
CA LEU A 103 -9.66 7.66 -3.80
C LEU A 103 -8.82 6.86 -4.81
N LEU A 104 -7.51 6.81 -4.60
CA LEU A 104 -6.61 6.01 -5.44
C LEU A 104 -6.44 4.62 -4.86
N GLU A 105 -6.98 3.62 -5.56
CA GLU A 105 -6.88 2.19 -5.24
C GLU A 105 -7.26 1.80 -3.79
N PRO A 106 -8.47 2.14 -3.31
CA PRO A 106 -8.95 1.70 -2.01
C PRO A 106 -9.06 0.17 -1.90
N ARG A 107 -8.84 -0.36 -0.70
CA ARG A 107 -9.44 -1.64 -0.29
C ARG A 107 -10.85 -1.40 0.26
N ILE A 108 -11.72 -2.41 0.21
CA ILE A 108 -13.13 -2.27 0.67
C ILE A 108 -13.24 -1.73 2.09
N ALA A 109 -12.45 -2.24 3.04
CA ALA A 109 -12.52 -1.78 4.43
C ALA A 109 -12.16 -0.29 4.58
N GLU A 110 -11.15 0.19 3.84
CA GLU A 110 -10.75 1.60 3.84
C GLU A 110 -11.79 2.46 3.12
N CYS A 111 -12.35 1.93 2.02
CA CYS A 111 -13.42 2.57 1.25
C CYS A 111 -14.63 2.85 2.13
N LEU A 112 -15.12 1.86 2.87
CA LEU A 112 -16.28 1.99 3.76
C LEU A 112 -16.08 3.11 4.80
N ALA A 113 -14.91 3.17 5.45
CA ALA A 113 -14.62 4.20 6.43
C ALA A 113 -14.51 5.61 5.80
N LEU A 114 -13.97 5.71 4.59
CA LEU A 114 -13.88 6.97 3.86
C LEU A 114 -15.21 7.42 3.26
N LEU A 115 -16.09 6.49 2.87
CA LEU A 115 -17.47 6.80 2.44
C LEU A 115 -18.26 7.40 3.60
N GLU A 116 -18.14 6.85 4.82
CA GLU A 116 -18.76 7.45 6.00
C GLU A 116 -18.22 8.87 6.27
N SER A 117 -16.90 9.04 6.14
CA SER A 117 -16.23 10.34 6.31
C SER A 117 -16.67 11.35 5.24
N ALA A 118 -16.84 10.91 3.99
CA ALA A 118 -17.33 11.71 2.88
C ALA A 118 -18.80 12.11 3.05
N LYS A 119 -19.67 11.18 3.47
CA LYS A 119 -21.09 11.44 3.75
C LYS A 119 -21.26 12.54 4.81
N LYS A 120 -20.45 12.54 5.87
CA LYS A 120 -20.44 13.61 6.91
C LYS A 120 -20.15 15.01 6.36
N ARG A 121 -19.55 15.11 5.17
CA ARG A 121 -19.13 16.37 4.51
C ARG A 121 -19.92 16.66 3.23
N GLY A 122 -20.91 15.82 2.90
CA GLY A 122 -21.68 15.93 1.66
C GLY A 122 -20.81 15.78 0.40
N LEU A 123 -19.80 14.90 0.44
CA LEU A 123 -18.86 14.71 -0.66
C LEU A 123 -19.25 13.51 -1.53
N PHE A 124 -19.20 13.73 -2.84
CA PHE A 124 -19.15 12.65 -3.83
C PHE A 124 -17.82 11.92 -3.72
N VAL A 125 -17.80 10.65 -4.13
CA VAL A 125 -16.63 9.78 -4.03
C VAL A 125 -16.39 9.14 -5.38
N THR A 126 -15.30 9.56 -6.02
CA THR A 126 -14.79 8.99 -7.25
C THR A 126 -13.60 8.09 -6.90
N VAL A 127 -13.60 6.84 -7.36
CA VAL A 127 -12.47 5.92 -7.21
C VAL A 127 -11.73 5.81 -8.53
N VAL A 128 -10.40 5.92 -8.49
CA VAL A 128 -9.52 5.51 -9.59
C VAL A 128 -9.01 4.12 -9.27
N ASN A 129 -9.51 3.13 -10.02
CA ASN A 129 -9.12 1.73 -9.86
C ASN A 129 -8.22 1.34 -11.02
N THR A 130 -6.90 1.45 -10.82
CA THR A 130 -5.96 1.36 -11.93
C THR A 130 -5.79 -0.05 -12.49
N ARG A 131 -6.27 -1.07 -11.77
CA ARG A 131 -6.03 -2.51 -12.03
C ARG A 131 -4.56 -2.78 -12.41
N VAL A 132 -3.63 -1.98 -11.88
CA VAL A 132 -2.22 -2.09 -12.26
C VAL A 132 -1.78 -3.49 -11.93
N PHE A 133 -1.32 -4.20 -12.97
CA PHE A 133 -0.49 -5.38 -12.83
C PHE A 133 0.78 -4.93 -12.09
N ASP A 134 0.73 -4.98 -10.77
CA ASP A 134 1.85 -4.69 -9.88
C ASP A 134 2.88 -5.85 -9.89
N GLY A 135 2.68 -6.86 -10.74
CA GLY A 135 3.50 -8.05 -10.81
C GLY A 135 3.20 -9.06 -9.70
N SER A 136 2.30 -8.74 -8.76
CA SER A 136 1.72 -9.74 -7.87
C SER A 136 0.69 -10.53 -8.67
N MET A 137 0.84 -11.86 -8.72
CA MET A 137 -0.18 -12.77 -9.29
C MET A 137 -1.50 -12.78 -8.47
N ASN A 138 -1.70 -11.82 -7.56
CA ASN A 138 -2.79 -11.78 -6.61
C ASN A 138 -3.79 -10.68 -6.96
N ILE A 139 -4.41 -10.84 -8.14
CA ILE A 139 -5.58 -10.06 -8.61
C ILE A 139 -6.77 -10.17 -7.62
N MET A 140 -6.75 -11.18 -6.74
CA MET A 140 -7.83 -11.56 -5.83
C MET A 140 -8.10 -10.59 -4.65
N TYR A 141 -7.19 -9.67 -4.34
CA TYR A 141 -7.36 -8.71 -3.22
C TYR A 141 -7.88 -7.34 -3.64
N TYR A 142 -8.16 -7.15 -4.93
CA TYR A 142 -8.57 -5.87 -5.49
C TYR A 142 -10.06 -5.85 -5.75
N PRO A 143 -10.78 -4.85 -5.22
CA PRO A 143 -12.21 -4.77 -5.47
C PRO A 143 -12.44 -4.45 -6.94
N THR A 144 -13.39 -5.17 -7.54
CA THR A 144 -13.91 -4.83 -8.86
C THR A 144 -14.64 -3.48 -8.80
N ALA A 145 -14.80 -2.82 -9.94
CA ALA A 145 -15.63 -1.62 -10.02
C ALA A 145 -17.05 -1.88 -9.48
N GLU A 146 -17.65 -3.02 -9.85
CA GLU A 146 -18.95 -3.46 -9.33
C GLU A 146 -18.95 -3.49 -7.80
N LYS A 147 -17.94 -4.11 -7.19
CA LYS A 147 -17.88 -4.21 -5.74
C LYS A 147 -17.73 -2.85 -5.06
N LEU A 148 -16.99 -1.92 -5.67
CA LEU A 148 -16.87 -0.55 -5.19
C LEU A 148 -18.22 0.19 -5.22
N LEU A 149 -18.98 0.05 -6.30
CA LEU A 149 -20.30 0.66 -6.42
C LEU A 149 -21.33 0.04 -5.45
N GLU A 150 -21.28 -1.27 -5.25
CA GLU A 150 -22.12 -1.97 -4.27
C GLU A 150 -21.93 -1.40 -2.86
N VAL A 151 -20.69 -1.15 -2.45
CA VAL A 151 -20.40 -0.61 -1.10
C VAL A 151 -20.69 0.89 -0.97
N GLY A 152 -21.15 1.55 -2.04
CA GLY A 152 -21.61 2.93 -2.00
C GLY A 152 -20.67 3.96 -2.62
N VAL A 153 -19.62 3.54 -3.35
CA VAL A 153 -18.87 4.46 -4.21
C VAL A 153 -19.80 5.02 -5.28
N HIS A 154 -19.71 6.32 -5.52
CA HIS A 154 -20.59 7.00 -6.46
C HIS A 154 -20.09 6.83 -7.91
N GLN A 155 -18.78 6.83 -8.12
CA GLN A 155 -18.20 6.67 -9.44
C GLN A 155 -16.88 5.90 -9.40
N VAL A 156 -16.67 5.02 -10.37
CA VAL A 156 -15.39 4.33 -10.58
C VAL A 156 -14.85 4.66 -11.96
N TYR A 157 -13.61 5.12 -12.01
CA TYR A 157 -12.81 5.27 -13.22
C TYR A 157 -11.79 4.13 -13.28
N GLU A 158 -11.83 3.33 -14.35
CA GLU A 158 -10.84 2.29 -14.63
C GLU A 158 -10.03 2.70 -15.87
N PRO A 159 -8.71 2.91 -15.75
CA PRO A 159 -7.85 3.15 -16.89
C PRO A 159 -7.86 1.95 -17.87
N PRO A 160 -7.57 2.18 -19.17
CA PRO A 160 -7.51 1.11 -20.17
C PRO A 160 -6.57 -0.03 -19.75
N THR A 161 -7.07 -1.27 -19.81
CA THR A 161 -6.29 -2.46 -19.48
C THR A 161 -5.17 -2.72 -20.49
N GLY A 162 -4.03 -3.22 -20.02
CA GLY A 162 -2.91 -3.64 -20.88
C GLY A 162 -1.86 -2.55 -21.16
N GLN A 163 -2.03 -1.34 -20.63
CA GLN A 163 -1.04 -0.27 -20.71
C GLN A 163 -0.52 0.12 -19.31
N LYS A 164 0.69 0.69 -19.27
CA LYS A 164 1.23 1.24 -18.02
C LYS A 164 0.38 2.44 -17.61
N PHE A 165 -0.04 2.49 -16.34
CA PHE A 165 -0.81 3.61 -15.82
C PHE A 165 -0.12 4.96 -16.05
N SER A 166 -0.85 5.89 -16.67
CA SER A 166 -0.40 7.24 -17.00
C SER A 166 -1.18 8.25 -16.17
N VAL A 167 -0.49 8.93 -15.24
CA VAL A 167 -1.12 9.97 -14.40
C VAL A 167 -1.66 11.12 -15.25
N THR A 168 -0.95 11.50 -16.30
CA THR A 168 -1.34 12.59 -17.19
C THR A 168 -2.63 12.26 -17.95
N GLU A 169 -2.74 11.04 -18.46
CA GLU A 169 -3.96 10.59 -19.13
C GLU A 169 -5.14 10.51 -18.15
N CYS A 170 -4.89 9.93 -16.97
CA CYS A 170 -5.87 9.91 -15.88
C CYS A 170 -6.35 11.32 -15.51
N ALA A 171 -5.46 12.31 -15.41
CA ALA A 171 -5.81 13.69 -15.13
C ALA A 171 -6.70 14.30 -16.23
N ASN A 172 -6.37 14.09 -17.50
CA ASN A 172 -7.19 14.57 -18.63
C ASN A 172 -8.60 13.98 -18.58
N HIS A 173 -8.69 12.68 -18.32
CA HIS A 173 -9.95 11.96 -18.19
C HIS A 173 -10.80 12.46 -17.00
N LEU A 174 -10.16 12.71 -15.87
CA LEU A 174 -10.83 13.29 -14.71
C LEU A 174 -11.27 14.74 -14.96
N HIS A 175 -10.53 15.55 -15.71
CA HIS A 175 -11.00 16.88 -16.16
C HIS A 175 -12.26 16.78 -17.03
N THR A 176 -12.31 15.82 -17.95
CA THR A 176 -13.52 15.55 -18.75
C THR A 176 -14.69 15.16 -17.85
N ILE A 177 -14.50 14.21 -16.93
CA ILE A 177 -15.50 13.81 -15.94
C ILE A 177 -15.99 15.02 -15.13
N GLN A 178 -15.05 15.85 -14.65
CA GLN A 178 -15.36 17.04 -13.87
C GLN A 178 -16.30 17.98 -14.64
N SER A 179 -16.04 18.20 -15.93
CA SER A 179 -16.87 19.05 -16.80
C SER A 179 -18.23 18.43 -17.13
N GLN A 180 -18.27 17.16 -17.49
CA GLN A 180 -19.49 16.48 -17.95
C GLN A 180 -20.47 16.19 -16.82
N GLN A 181 -19.97 15.95 -15.60
CA GLN A 181 -20.78 15.60 -14.44
C GLN A 181 -20.92 16.76 -13.45
N ASN A 182 -20.43 17.95 -13.80
CA ASN A 182 -20.40 19.14 -12.94
C ASN A 182 -19.89 18.85 -11.52
N LEU A 183 -18.75 18.17 -11.45
CA LEU A 183 -18.06 17.89 -10.19
C LEU A 183 -17.03 18.99 -9.90
N ARG A 184 -16.62 19.09 -8.65
CA ARG A 184 -15.40 19.81 -8.26
C ARG A 184 -14.56 18.91 -7.37
N PHE A 185 -13.40 18.48 -7.86
CA PHE A 185 -12.49 17.70 -7.02
C PHE A 185 -11.86 18.59 -5.95
N LEU A 186 -11.83 18.09 -4.70
CA LEU A 186 -11.24 18.80 -3.56
C LEU A 186 -9.93 18.18 -3.09
N GLY A 187 -9.73 16.87 -3.32
CA GLY A 187 -8.56 16.15 -2.84
C GLY A 187 -8.39 14.79 -3.49
N VAL A 188 -7.14 14.32 -3.54
CA VAL A 188 -6.75 12.98 -4.03
C VAL A 188 -6.07 12.23 -2.90
N LEU A 189 -6.64 11.10 -2.47
CA LEU A 189 -6.17 10.31 -1.35
C LEU A 189 -5.43 9.05 -1.83
N PRO A 190 -4.14 8.86 -1.48
CA PRO A 190 -3.41 7.63 -1.78
C PRO A 190 -3.75 6.54 -0.75
N LEU A 191 -4.37 5.43 -1.20
CA LEU A 191 -4.73 4.31 -0.32
C LEU A 191 -3.84 3.08 -0.51
N ARG A 192 -2.89 3.17 -1.45
CA ARG A 192 -1.83 2.18 -1.66
C ARG A 192 -0.45 2.79 -1.75
N GLU A 193 0.54 1.97 -1.41
CA GLU A 193 1.96 2.31 -1.54
C GLU A 193 2.28 2.74 -2.98
N ALA A 194 1.82 1.97 -3.97
CA ALA A 194 1.96 2.27 -5.39
C ALA A 194 1.49 3.70 -5.77
N MET A 195 0.45 4.20 -5.10
CA MET A 195 -0.26 5.44 -5.45
C MET A 195 0.23 6.69 -4.74
N VAL A 196 1.18 6.60 -3.80
CA VAL A 196 1.70 7.77 -3.06
C VAL A 196 2.24 8.86 -4.00
N GLU A 197 3.16 8.49 -4.90
CA GLU A 197 3.74 9.44 -5.86
C GLU A 197 2.70 9.95 -6.88
N HIS A 198 1.79 9.06 -7.30
CA HIS A 198 0.75 9.36 -8.28
C HIS A 198 -0.28 10.35 -7.72
N SER A 199 -0.63 10.26 -6.44
CA SER A 199 -1.56 11.18 -5.75
C SER A 199 -1.10 12.63 -5.81
N ASP A 200 0.18 12.89 -5.54
CA ASP A 200 0.70 14.25 -5.52
C ASP A 200 0.72 14.85 -6.93
N ILE A 201 1.19 14.08 -7.91
CA ILE A 201 1.23 14.50 -9.32
C ILE A 201 -0.19 14.72 -9.85
N LEU A 202 -1.13 13.81 -9.56
CA LEU A 202 -2.51 13.92 -10.00
C LEU A 202 -3.19 15.15 -9.41
N SER A 203 -2.99 15.41 -8.11
CA SER A 203 -3.53 16.59 -7.44
C SER A 203 -3.06 17.88 -8.13
N ALA A 204 -1.78 17.96 -8.47
CA ALA A 204 -1.21 19.11 -9.18
C ALA A 204 -1.76 19.27 -10.60
N LEU A 205 -1.88 18.17 -11.36
CA LEU A 205 -2.45 18.19 -12.71
C LEU A 205 -3.95 18.54 -12.73
N LEU A 206 -4.67 18.23 -11.65
CA LEU A 206 -6.05 18.66 -11.45
C LEU A 206 -6.17 20.11 -10.96
N GLY A 207 -5.05 20.80 -10.71
CA GLY A 207 -5.03 22.19 -10.24
C GLY A 207 -5.40 22.37 -8.78
N LEU A 208 -5.32 21.30 -7.96
CA LEU A 208 -5.61 21.37 -6.53
C LEU A 208 -4.47 22.08 -5.80
N ALA A 209 -4.79 22.93 -4.81
CA ALA A 209 -3.79 23.56 -3.96
C ALA A 209 -3.26 22.65 -2.82
N VAL A 210 -3.96 21.53 -2.58
CA VAL A 210 -3.70 20.61 -1.48
C VAL A 210 -3.02 19.36 -2.01
N HIS A 211 -1.70 19.36 -1.97
CA HIS A 211 -0.85 18.22 -2.33
C HIS A 211 0.47 18.26 -1.57
N ASN A 212 1.13 17.11 -1.40
CA ASN A 212 2.45 17.08 -0.79
C ASN A 212 3.49 17.72 -1.72
N ASP A 213 4.71 17.93 -1.21
CA ASP A 213 5.74 18.60 -1.98
C ASP A 213 6.14 17.77 -3.21
N LEU A 214 5.88 18.30 -4.41
CA LEU A 214 6.17 17.62 -5.68
C LEU A 214 7.66 17.34 -5.86
N GLY A 215 8.54 18.22 -5.34
CA GLY A 215 9.99 18.07 -5.46
C GLY A 215 10.54 16.86 -4.70
N THR A 216 9.76 16.30 -3.78
CA THR A 216 10.13 15.12 -2.98
C THR A 216 9.17 13.95 -3.19
N SER A 217 8.30 13.98 -4.21
CA SER A 217 7.30 12.93 -4.47
C SER A 217 7.92 11.54 -4.61
N SER A 218 8.93 11.41 -5.47
CA SER A 218 9.64 10.13 -5.63
C SER A 218 10.42 9.73 -4.36
N ALA A 219 10.81 10.68 -3.50
CA ALA A 219 11.50 10.38 -2.24
C ALA A 219 10.59 9.71 -1.19
N ARG A 220 9.27 9.70 -1.39
CA ARG A 220 8.32 8.96 -0.55
C ARG A 220 8.14 7.50 -0.99
N ARG A 221 8.87 7.05 -2.02
CA ARG A 221 8.81 5.69 -2.59
C ARG A 221 10.17 5.09 -2.89
N ASP A 222 11.07 5.88 -3.48
CA ASP A 222 12.46 5.48 -3.75
C ASP A 222 13.29 5.63 -2.47
N LYS A 223 13.68 4.50 -1.89
CA LYS A 223 14.42 4.43 -0.61
C LYS A 223 15.76 5.18 -0.63
N ALA A 224 16.41 5.33 -1.79
CA ALA A 224 17.66 6.07 -1.89
C ALA A 224 17.42 7.59 -1.91
N LEU A 225 16.41 8.07 -2.66
CA LEU A 225 16.00 9.48 -2.62
C LEU A 225 15.43 9.86 -1.24
N MET A 226 14.70 8.93 -0.61
CA MET A 226 14.19 9.08 0.74
C MET A 226 15.33 9.36 1.73
N LYS A 227 16.36 8.51 1.72
CA LYS A 227 17.53 8.67 2.58
C LYS A 227 18.32 9.93 2.27
N GLN A 228 18.50 10.26 1.00
CA GLN A 228 19.17 11.51 0.62
C GLN A 228 18.44 12.72 1.22
N THR A 229 17.11 12.74 1.11
CA THR A 229 16.28 13.84 1.59
C THR A 229 16.32 13.95 3.11
N VAL A 230 16.24 12.82 3.81
CA VAL A 230 16.32 12.77 5.28
C VAL A 230 17.72 13.16 5.79
N ALA A 231 18.79 12.69 5.13
CA ALA A 231 20.16 13.05 5.45
C ALA A 231 20.43 14.54 5.23
N ASN A 232 19.91 15.12 4.14
CA ASN A 232 20.01 16.55 3.85
C ASN A 232 19.32 17.42 4.93
N ALA A 233 18.32 16.87 5.63
CA ALA A 233 17.68 17.51 6.78
C ALA A 233 18.48 17.35 8.10
N GLY A 234 19.68 16.74 8.06
CA GLY A 234 20.53 16.52 9.23
C GLY A 234 20.09 15.35 10.12
N LEU A 235 19.21 14.47 9.62
CA LEU A 235 18.72 13.31 10.36
C LEU A 235 19.53 12.05 10.03
N ARG A 236 19.69 11.17 11.00
CA ARG A 236 20.40 9.89 10.83
C ARG A 236 19.71 9.03 9.79
N VAL A 237 20.44 8.54 8.80
CA VAL A 237 20.01 7.45 7.91
C VAL A 237 21.02 6.31 7.98
N ALA A 238 20.60 5.12 7.57
CA ALA A 238 21.55 4.04 7.32
C ALA A 238 22.54 4.47 6.22
N LYS A 239 23.85 4.28 6.41
CA LYS A 239 24.84 4.35 5.33
C LYS A 239 24.35 3.48 4.16
N TYR A 240 24.44 3.99 2.94
CA TYR A 240 23.87 3.30 1.78
C TYR A 240 24.61 3.61 0.48
N ALA A 241 24.51 2.69 -0.50
CA ALA A 241 24.99 2.87 -1.86
C ALA A 241 23.97 2.32 -2.87
N ARG A 242 23.92 2.95 -4.06
CA ARG A 242 23.18 2.43 -5.21
C ARG A 242 24.10 1.53 -6.03
N LEU A 243 23.69 0.30 -6.27
CA LEU A 243 24.43 -0.68 -7.04
C LEU A 243 23.73 -0.89 -8.38
N THR A 244 24.45 -0.71 -9.47
CA THR A 244 23.93 -0.72 -10.85
C THR A 244 24.49 -1.87 -11.68
N ALA A 245 25.57 -2.50 -11.22
CA ALA A 245 26.21 -3.61 -11.91
C ALA A 245 25.37 -4.90 -11.74
N ARG A 246 24.98 -5.50 -12.87
CA ARG A 246 24.16 -6.73 -12.88
C ARG A 246 24.91 -7.94 -12.31
N ASP A 247 26.22 -7.95 -12.43
CA ASP A 247 27.09 -9.00 -11.88
C ASP A 247 27.49 -8.73 -10.41
N GLY A 248 26.97 -7.66 -9.80
CA GLY A 248 27.30 -7.24 -8.44
C GLY A 248 28.74 -6.76 -8.26
N SER A 249 29.46 -6.47 -9.34
CA SER A 249 30.89 -6.07 -9.29
C SER A 249 31.15 -4.77 -8.52
N ASP A 250 30.14 -3.92 -8.32
CA ASP A 250 30.22 -2.68 -7.55
C ASP A 250 29.99 -2.86 -6.03
N VAL A 251 29.55 -4.03 -5.56
CA VAL A 251 29.24 -4.32 -4.14
C VAL A 251 30.47 -4.18 -3.25
N ARG A 252 31.58 -4.82 -3.62
CA ARG A 252 32.82 -4.83 -2.80
C ARG A 252 33.32 -3.42 -2.56
N LYS A 253 33.42 -2.64 -3.64
CA LYS A 253 33.85 -1.25 -3.59
C LYS A 253 32.93 -0.41 -2.70
N ALA A 254 31.61 -0.58 -2.82
CA ALA A 254 30.65 0.14 -2.00
C ALA A 254 30.76 -0.19 -0.50
N ILE A 255 30.96 -1.47 -0.14
CA ILE A 255 31.18 -1.90 1.25
C ILE A 255 32.45 -1.27 1.83
N GLU A 256 33.54 -1.28 1.06
CA GLU A 256 34.82 -0.68 1.46
C GLU A 256 34.72 0.84 1.63
N GLU A 257 34.12 1.56 0.66
CA GLU A 257 33.98 3.03 0.70
C GLU A 257 33.07 3.52 1.83
N LEU A 258 32.04 2.73 2.18
CA LEU A 258 31.12 3.06 3.26
C LEU A 258 31.59 2.55 4.63
N GLU A 259 32.66 1.75 4.69
CA GLU A 259 33.12 1.07 5.90
C GLU A 259 31.97 0.28 6.55
N LEU A 260 31.33 -0.59 5.77
CA LEU A 260 30.25 -1.46 6.26
C LEU A 260 30.81 -2.76 6.85
N GLU A 261 30.21 -3.21 7.93
CA GLU A 261 30.43 -4.53 8.51
C GLU A 261 29.22 -5.43 8.20
N PHE A 262 29.47 -6.74 8.11
CA PHE A 262 28.40 -7.72 7.95
C PHE A 262 27.66 -7.96 9.28
N PRO A 263 26.34 -8.25 9.24
CA PRO A 263 25.52 -8.36 8.03
C PRO A 263 25.26 -7.01 7.35
N VAL A 264 24.99 -7.04 6.05
CA VAL A 264 24.53 -5.88 5.26
C VAL A 264 23.12 -6.15 4.71
N VAL A 265 22.41 -5.10 4.34
CA VAL A 265 21.07 -5.25 3.73
C VAL A 265 21.15 -4.91 2.25
N VAL A 266 20.67 -5.81 1.40
CA VAL A 266 20.48 -5.57 -0.04
C VAL A 266 18.99 -5.60 -0.34
N LYS A 267 18.45 -4.53 -0.92
CA LYS A 267 17.02 -4.45 -1.22
C LYS A 267 16.65 -3.67 -2.46
N THR A 268 15.43 -3.89 -2.95
CA THR A 268 14.88 -3.14 -4.08
C THR A 268 14.57 -1.68 -3.69
N PRO A 269 14.78 -0.70 -4.59
CA PRO A 269 14.60 0.71 -4.24
C PRO A 269 13.15 1.13 -4.00
N ARG A 270 12.18 0.50 -4.67
CA ARG A 270 10.76 0.89 -4.67
C ARG A 270 9.80 -0.20 -4.17
N GLY A 271 10.35 -1.27 -3.59
CA GLY A 271 9.56 -2.40 -3.08
C GLY A 271 8.70 -2.03 -1.88
N MET A 272 7.74 -2.93 -1.60
CA MET A 272 6.83 -2.86 -0.47
C MET A 272 6.92 -4.16 0.33
N SER A 273 6.56 -4.12 1.62
CA SER A 273 6.63 -5.29 2.51
C SER A 273 8.07 -5.87 2.56
N THR A 274 8.20 -7.18 2.72
CA THR A 274 9.47 -7.92 2.73
C THR A 274 9.96 -8.32 1.34
N CYS A 275 9.29 -7.87 0.26
CA CYS A 275 9.65 -8.24 -1.12
C CYS A 275 11.05 -7.71 -1.48
N ASP A 276 11.93 -8.63 -1.90
CA ASP A 276 13.33 -8.35 -2.26
C ASP A 276 14.09 -7.53 -1.21
N VAL A 277 13.97 -7.93 0.06
CA VAL A 277 14.79 -7.42 1.17
C VAL A 277 15.63 -8.57 1.73
N PHE A 278 16.93 -8.53 1.51
CA PHE A 278 17.87 -9.57 1.90
C PHE A 278 18.81 -9.07 2.98
N ILE A 279 18.95 -9.83 4.06
CA ILE A 279 20.03 -9.67 5.03
C ILE A 279 21.13 -10.62 4.56
N CYS A 280 22.26 -10.06 4.14
CA CYS A 280 23.40 -10.79 3.63
C CYS A 280 24.47 -10.87 4.72
N GLU A 281 24.88 -12.08 5.08
CA GLU A 281 25.93 -12.36 6.08
C GLU A 281 27.33 -12.37 5.44
N THR A 282 27.40 -12.52 4.12
CA THR A 282 28.66 -12.62 3.37
C THR A 282 28.69 -11.71 2.13
N MET A 283 29.89 -11.44 1.65
CA MET A 283 30.13 -10.67 0.42
C MET A 283 29.52 -11.35 -0.80
N GLU A 284 29.65 -12.67 -0.87
CA GLU A 284 29.14 -13.50 -1.96
C GLU A 284 27.61 -13.44 -2.02
N GLU A 285 26.93 -13.52 -0.88
CA GLU A 285 25.48 -13.32 -0.80
C GLU A 285 25.08 -11.92 -1.27
N ALA A 286 25.78 -10.87 -0.81
CA ALA A 286 25.47 -9.50 -1.21
C ALA A 286 25.60 -9.28 -2.74
N ILE A 287 26.63 -9.88 -3.36
CA ILE A 287 26.84 -9.88 -4.82
C ILE A 287 25.67 -10.58 -5.53
N GLU A 288 25.33 -11.78 -5.09
CA GLU A 288 24.25 -12.57 -5.68
C GLU A 288 22.91 -11.83 -5.60
N ARG A 289 22.52 -11.36 -4.40
CA ARG A 289 21.25 -10.67 -4.17
C ARG A 289 21.18 -9.33 -4.90
N SER A 290 22.30 -8.61 -4.99
CA SER A 290 22.35 -7.39 -5.79
C SER A 290 22.06 -7.68 -7.27
N GLY A 291 22.72 -8.69 -7.85
CA GLY A 291 22.52 -9.10 -9.23
C GLY A 291 21.10 -9.62 -9.52
N GLN A 292 20.46 -10.27 -8.54
CA GLN A 292 19.06 -10.70 -8.64
C GLN A 292 18.09 -9.53 -8.77
N ILE A 293 18.32 -8.43 -8.05
CA ILE A 293 17.44 -7.25 -8.05
C ILE A 293 17.69 -6.37 -9.28
N VAL A 294 18.94 -6.18 -9.69
CA VAL A 294 19.26 -5.28 -10.80
C VAL A 294 18.61 -5.79 -12.10
N ARG A 295 17.69 -4.99 -12.64
CA ARG A 295 16.83 -5.25 -13.81
C ARG A 295 15.72 -6.28 -13.60
N SER A 296 15.47 -6.71 -12.36
CA SER A 296 14.22 -7.41 -12.05
C SER A 296 13.04 -6.44 -12.13
N VAL A 297 11.85 -6.99 -12.34
CA VAL A 297 10.60 -6.24 -12.20
C VAL A 297 10.20 -6.33 -10.73
N GLY A 298 10.14 -5.19 -10.06
CA GLY A 298 9.72 -5.10 -8.67
C GLY A 298 8.20 -5.28 -8.50
N PRO A 299 7.73 -5.32 -7.24
CA PRO A 299 6.32 -5.56 -6.89
C PRO A 299 5.39 -4.37 -7.18
N ASP A 300 5.89 -3.31 -7.83
CA ASP A 300 5.07 -2.22 -8.37
C ASP A 300 5.06 -2.24 -9.91
N GLY A 301 5.49 -3.34 -10.53
CA GLY A 301 5.60 -3.52 -11.98
C GLY A 301 6.75 -2.73 -12.62
N THR A 302 7.57 -2.01 -11.84
CA THR A 302 8.68 -1.21 -12.38
C THR A 302 10.00 -1.98 -12.39
N LYS A 303 10.80 -1.78 -13.44
CA LYS A 303 12.15 -2.36 -13.49
C LYS A 303 13.07 -1.64 -12.51
N ALA A 304 13.73 -2.40 -11.65
CA ALA A 304 14.74 -1.85 -10.74
C ALA A 304 16.02 -1.55 -11.52
N ASN A 305 16.33 -0.26 -11.70
CA ASN A 305 17.57 0.17 -12.38
C ASN A 305 18.82 0.00 -11.50
N PHE A 306 18.62 -0.17 -10.20
CA PHE A 306 19.67 -0.38 -9.21
C PHE A 306 19.12 -1.21 -8.04
N SER A 307 20.01 -1.87 -7.29
CA SER A 307 19.72 -2.39 -5.95
C SER A 307 20.31 -1.43 -4.90
N LEU A 308 19.74 -1.44 -3.70
CA LEU A 308 20.16 -0.58 -2.60
C LEU A 308 20.89 -1.42 -1.55
N LEU A 309 22.17 -1.11 -1.35
CA LEU A 309 23.00 -1.66 -0.27
C LEU A 309 22.93 -0.73 0.94
N GLU A 310 22.75 -1.27 2.14
CA GLU A 310 22.68 -0.52 3.39
C GLU A 310 23.45 -1.19 4.54
N GLU A 311 23.91 -0.38 5.50
CA GLU A 311 24.28 -0.88 6.82
C GLU A 311 23.09 -1.64 7.45
N PHE A 312 23.37 -2.71 8.18
CA PHE A 312 22.35 -3.39 8.96
C PHE A 312 21.98 -2.57 10.21
N LEU A 313 20.72 -2.14 10.28
CA LEU A 313 20.19 -1.42 11.44
C LEU A 313 19.72 -2.40 12.52
N GLY A 314 20.57 -2.62 13.51
CA GLY A 314 20.20 -3.36 14.72
C GLY A 314 19.16 -2.62 15.59
N GLY A 315 18.51 -3.37 16.49
CA GLY A 315 17.52 -2.84 17.43
C GLY A 315 16.07 -3.24 17.12
N THR A 316 15.17 -2.68 17.91
CA THR A 316 13.73 -2.94 17.81
C THR A 316 13.12 -2.10 16.71
N GLU A 317 12.16 -2.68 16.01
CA GLU A 317 11.44 -2.04 14.91
C GLU A 317 10.12 -1.46 15.41
N PHE A 318 9.79 -0.29 14.89
CA PHE A 318 8.58 0.44 15.22
C PHE A 318 7.94 0.96 13.95
N ALA A 319 6.62 0.91 13.88
CA ALA A 319 5.87 1.81 13.02
C ALA A 319 5.44 3.04 13.82
N VAL A 320 5.77 4.22 13.31
CA VAL A 320 5.40 5.51 13.87
C VAL A 320 4.50 6.20 12.85
N ASN A 321 3.22 6.33 13.20
CA ASN A 321 2.22 6.90 12.33
C ASN A 321 2.05 8.39 12.65
N LEU A 322 1.82 9.19 11.61
CA LEU A 322 1.79 10.64 11.68
C LEU A 322 0.56 11.20 10.97
N ILE A 323 0.16 12.40 11.36
CA ILE A 323 -0.76 13.26 10.63
C ILE A 323 -0.06 14.58 10.32
N ALA A 324 -0.11 14.99 9.06
CA ALA A 324 0.40 16.27 8.58
C ALA A 324 -0.76 17.12 8.05
N CYS A 325 -0.84 18.36 8.52
CA CYS A 325 -1.74 19.35 7.96
C CYS A 325 -1.29 20.76 8.38
N PRO A 326 -1.11 21.73 7.46
CA PRO A 326 -0.72 23.10 7.79
C PRO A 326 -1.78 23.85 8.60
N THR A 327 -3.03 23.36 8.64
CA THR A 327 -4.11 23.96 9.45
C THR A 327 -3.96 23.64 10.95
N THR A 328 -3.05 22.72 11.33
CA THR A 328 -2.74 22.44 12.73
C THR A 328 -1.57 23.27 13.23
N TYR A 329 -1.60 23.65 14.51
CA TYR A 329 -0.54 24.45 15.14
C TYR A 329 0.86 23.83 15.04
N ARG A 330 0.96 22.50 15.11
CA ARG A 330 2.26 21.79 15.03
C ARG A 330 2.67 21.40 13.62
N GLY A 331 1.77 21.49 12.62
CA GLY A 331 1.98 21.08 11.24
C GLY A 331 2.07 19.57 11.02
N VAL A 332 2.85 18.85 11.84
CA VAL A 332 3.01 17.39 11.84
C VAL A 332 2.99 16.89 13.28
N GLN A 333 2.26 15.79 13.53
CA GLN A 333 2.16 15.15 14.84
C GLN A 333 2.19 13.63 14.69
N VAL A 334 2.85 12.93 15.62
CA VAL A 334 2.74 11.47 15.75
C VAL A 334 1.39 11.13 16.37
N THR A 335 0.65 10.21 15.73
CA THR A 335 -0.69 9.78 16.13
C THR A 335 -0.64 8.52 16.98
N ASP A 336 0.24 7.59 16.64
CA ASP A 336 0.39 6.30 17.33
C ASP A 336 1.73 5.66 16.98
N ILE A 337 2.21 4.81 17.88
CA ILE A 337 3.45 4.04 17.72
C ILE A 337 3.11 2.57 17.92
N TRP A 338 3.65 1.71 17.06
CA TRP A 338 3.51 0.26 17.15
C TRP A 338 4.88 -0.38 17.28
N GLN A 339 5.14 -1.01 18.41
CA GLN A 339 6.36 -1.78 18.64
C GLN A 339 6.19 -3.18 18.04
N TYR A 340 7.12 -3.56 17.17
CA TYR A 340 7.09 -4.86 16.51
C TYR A 340 7.85 -5.89 17.35
N ASP A 341 7.18 -6.99 17.66
CA ASP A 341 7.79 -8.18 18.23
C ASP A 341 8.00 -9.19 17.10
N LYS A 342 9.25 -9.60 16.92
CA LYS A 342 9.62 -10.57 15.90
C LYS A 342 10.36 -11.74 16.54
N ILE A 343 10.14 -12.93 16.00
CA ILE A 343 10.76 -14.18 16.43
C ILE A 343 11.48 -14.81 15.24
N ILE A 344 12.50 -15.61 15.53
CA ILE A 344 13.21 -16.37 14.49
C ILE A 344 12.50 -17.70 14.30
N THR A 345 12.02 -17.96 13.09
CA THR A 345 11.45 -19.24 12.66
C THR A 345 12.22 -19.72 11.44
N ASP A 346 12.86 -20.89 11.55
CA ASP A 346 13.63 -21.53 10.46
C ASP A 346 14.67 -20.61 9.80
N GLY A 347 15.33 -19.77 10.61
CA GLY A 347 16.33 -18.79 10.15
C GLY A 347 15.75 -17.47 9.66
N SER A 348 14.43 -17.37 9.49
CA SER A 348 13.73 -16.16 9.07
C SER A 348 13.17 -15.37 10.25
N ASN A 349 13.27 -14.05 10.19
CA ASN A 349 12.73 -13.16 11.21
C ASN A 349 11.26 -12.81 10.90
N VAL A 350 10.32 -13.39 11.65
CA VAL A 350 8.87 -13.27 11.41
C VAL A 350 8.18 -12.48 12.50
N ASN A 351 7.13 -11.71 12.13
CA ASN A 351 6.35 -10.97 13.12
C ASN A 351 5.55 -11.93 14.02
N ARG A 352 5.72 -11.80 15.33
CA ARG A 352 4.88 -12.48 16.32
C ARG A 352 3.60 -11.68 16.56
N TRP A 353 3.77 -10.40 16.89
CA TRP A 353 2.70 -9.42 17.07
C TRP A 353 3.26 -8.00 17.03
N GLN A 354 2.37 -7.02 16.93
CA GLN A 354 2.67 -5.59 16.98
C GLN A 354 1.79 -4.95 18.04
N THR A 355 2.39 -4.24 18.99
CA THR A 355 1.67 -3.64 20.12
C THR A 355 1.69 -2.12 20.01
N MET A 356 0.52 -1.50 20.11
CA MET A 356 0.42 -0.05 20.17
C MET A 356 0.89 0.46 21.54
N VAL A 357 1.69 1.52 21.53
CA VAL A 357 2.29 2.13 22.71
C VAL A 357 2.02 3.64 22.71
N ASP A 358 2.09 4.27 23.89
CA ASP A 358 1.77 5.70 24.03
C ASP A 358 2.89 6.59 23.44
N PRO A 359 2.61 7.42 22.41
CA PRO A 359 3.59 8.35 21.86
C PRO A 359 4.04 9.44 22.84
N HIS A 360 3.29 9.70 23.91
CA HIS A 360 3.63 10.68 24.95
C HIS A 360 4.52 10.09 26.06
N ASP A 361 4.76 8.78 26.07
CA ASP A 361 5.71 8.18 27.01
C ASP A 361 7.13 8.71 26.72
N PRO A 362 7.82 9.33 27.71
CA PRO A 362 9.15 9.89 27.53
C PRO A 362 10.19 8.92 26.94
N LYS A 363 9.98 7.60 27.07
CA LYS A 363 10.85 6.59 26.49
C LYS A 363 10.89 6.62 24.96
N TYR A 364 9.84 7.13 24.30
CA TYR A 364 9.77 7.24 22.84
C TYR A 364 10.06 8.65 22.30
N ALA A 365 10.36 9.63 23.17
CA ALA A 365 10.45 11.04 22.78
C ALA A 365 11.50 11.32 21.68
N ALA A 366 12.61 10.57 21.64
CA ALA A 366 13.61 10.70 20.57
C ALA A 366 13.06 10.22 19.22
N MET A 367 12.32 9.11 19.23
CA MET A 367 11.71 8.53 18.04
C MET A 367 10.57 9.41 17.50
N VAL A 368 9.75 10.00 18.38
CA VAL A 368 8.70 10.96 17.98
C VAL A 368 9.32 12.15 17.25
N ARG A 369 10.32 12.80 17.84
CA ARG A 369 11.00 13.95 17.20
C ARG A 369 11.63 13.57 15.87
N TYR A 370 12.26 12.40 15.82
CA TYR A 370 12.88 11.88 14.60
C TYR A 370 11.84 11.63 13.51
N ALA A 371 10.73 10.94 13.80
CA ALA A 371 9.67 10.64 12.84
C ALA A 371 8.99 11.90 12.28
N GLU A 372 8.70 12.89 13.14
CA GLU A 372 8.16 14.17 12.68
C GLU A 372 9.17 14.92 11.78
N GLY A 373 10.47 14.83 12.10
CA GLY A 373 11.55 15.35 11.27
C GLY A 373 11.63 14.67 9.91
N VAL A 374 11.55 13.34 9.87
CA VAL A 374 11.52 12.55 8.64
C VAL A 374 10.33 12.94 7.77
N CYS A 375 9.13 12.99 8.35
CA CYS A 375 7.90 13.39 7.67
C CYS A 375 8.02 14.77 7.00
N ARG A 376 8.59 15.76 7.71
CA ARG A 376 8.90 17.08 7.15
C ARG A 376 9.95 17.03 6.06
N ALA A 377 11.03 16.26 6.26
CA ALA A 377 12.11 16.14 5.29
C ALA A 377 11.61 15.59 3.95
N VAL A 378 10.85 14.50 3.98
CA VAL A 378 10.27 13.90 2.77
C VAL A 378 9.07 14.67 2.22
N GLY A 379 8.80 15.90 2.70
CA GLY A 379 7.82 16.82 2.13
C GLY A 379 6.36 16.44 2.31
N ILE A 380 6.03 15.60 3.31
CA ILE A 380 4.64 15.30 3.66
C ILE A 380 4.04 16.50 4.39
N LYS A 381 3.07 17.14 3.75
CA LYS A 381 2.36 18.34 4.21
C LYS A 381 0.91 18.05 4.54
N TYR A 382 0.29 17.09 3.84
CA TYR A 382 -1.11 16.74 3.98
C TYR A 382 -1.28 15.23 4.10
N GLY A 383 -2.19 14.83 5.00
CA GLY A 383 -2.61 13.45 5.16
C GLY A 383 -1.76 12.68 6.17
N LEU A 384 -1.95 11.37 6.16
CA LEU A 384 -1.29 10.47 7.09
C LEU A 384 0.07 10.01 6.57
N GLY A 385 1.00 9.75 7.48
CA GLY A 385 2.30 9.16 7.20
C GLY A 385 2.49 7.88 8.00
N HIS A 386 3.10 6.87 7.38
CA HIS A 386 3.50 5.63 8.01
C HIS A 386 5.02 5.50 7.92
N CYS A 387 5.72 5.63 9.04
CA CYS A 387 7.18 5.58 9.09
C CYS A 387 7.67 4.37 9.88
N GLU A 388 8.46 3.52 9.26
CA GLU A 388 9.11 2.39 9.94
C GLU A 388 10.52 2.79 10.40
N ILE A 389 10.85 2.53 11.66
CA ILE A 389 12.06 2.98 12.34
C ILE A 389 12.69 1.84 13.13
N LYS A 390 14.02 1.73 13.09
CA LYS A 390 14.82 0.99 14.06
C LYS A 390 15.29 1.91 15.18
N ALA A 391 15.24 1.45 16.42
CA ALA A 391 15.81 2.15 17.57
C ALA A 391 16.43 1.15 18.57
N LYS A 392 17.40 1.62 19.36
CA LYS A 392 18.08 0.82 20.38
C LYS A 392 17.57 1.19 21.77
N TRP A 393 17.40 0.19 22.64
CA TRP A 393 17.07 0.42 24.04
C TRP A 393 18.33 0.81 24.82
N ASP A 394 18.30 1.95 25.51
CA ASP A 394 19.35 2.37 26.43
C ASP A 394 18.93 2.06 27.87
N GLU A 395 19.47 0.99 28.43
CA GLU A 395 19.17 0.54 29.79
C GLU A 395 19.49 1.60 30.86
N LYS A 396 20.50 2.45 30.65
CA LYS A 396 20.85 3.47 31.64
C LYS A 396 19.86 4.63 31.63
N ARG A 397 19.36 4.97 30.44
CA ARG A 397 18.43 6.11 30.25
C ARG A 397 16.96 5.69 30.25
N GLN A 398 16.68 4.39 30.27
CA GLN A 398 15.35 3.79 30.20
C GLN A 398 14.52 4.40 29.05
N ARG A 399 15.14 4.50 27.86
CA ARG A 399 14.51 5.08 26.67
C ARG A 399 15.09 4.52 25.37
N TRP A 400 14.33 4.69 24.30
CA TRP A 400 14.77 4.39 22.94
C TRP A 400 15.67 5.50 22.42
N VAL A 401 16.81 5.12 21.85
CA VAL A 401 17.84 6.01 21.29
C VAL A 401 18.23 5.57 19.89
N ASP A 402 19.01 6.42 19.21
CA ASP A 402 19.52 6.20 17.86
C ASP A 402 18.45 5.80 16.82
N PRO A 403 17.30 6.51 16.75
CA PRO A 403 16.27 6.19 15.78
C PRO A 403 16.79 6.37 14.35
N ALA A 404 16.45 5.43 13.49
CA ALA A 404 16.83 5.41 12.10
C ALA A 404 15.68 4.88 11.24
N MET A 405 15.29 5.67 10.25
CA MET A 405 14.20 5.32 9.33
C MET A 405 14.63 4.17 8.42
N ILE A 406 13.77 3.14 8.37
CA ILE A 406 13.77 2.10 7.35
C ILE A 406 13.08 2.65 6.10
N GLU A 407 11.84 3.13 6.25
CA GLU A 407 11.04 3.75 5.20
C GLU A 407 9.95 4.69 5.75
N ILE A 408 9.37 5.50 4.88
CA ILE A 408 8.16 6.29 5.14
C ILE A 408 7.28 6.36 3.89
N GLY A 409 5.98 6.12 4.06
CA GLY A 409 4.96 6.31 3.02
C GLY A 409 3.92 7.36 3.44
N ALA A 410 3.50 8.23 2.52
CA ALA A 410 2.44 9.23 2.78
C ALA A 410 1.05 8.64 2.57
N ARG A 411 0.70 7.67 3.42
CA ARG A 411 -0.58 6.96 3.41
C ARG A 411 -0.89 6.36 4.78
N LEU A 412 -2.07 5.78 4.90
CA LEU A 412 -2.45 4.93 6.02
C LEU A 412 -1.50 3.74 6.20
N ALA A 413 -1.25 3.39 7.46
CA ALA A 413 -0.53 2.19 7.83
C ALA A 413 -1.35 0.92 7.57
N GLY A 414 -0.68 -0.14 7.15
CA GLY A 414 -1.29 -1.46 6.96
C GLY A 414 -1.64 -2.17 8.28
N GLY A 415 -2.43 -3.24 8.21
CA GLY A 415 -2.78 -4.07 9.37
C GLY A 415 -3.78 -3.41 10.32
N ARG A 416 -4.72 -2.62 9.78
CA ARG A 416 -5.81 -1.95 10.51
C ARG A 416 -5.37 -1.03 11.66
N LYS A 417 -4.11 -0.61 11.70
CA LYS A 417 -3.55 0.24 12.77
C LYS A 417 -4.37 1.51 13.02
N ALA A 418 -4.84 2.16 11.94
CA ALA A 418 -5.70 3.34 12.06
C ALA A 418 -7.07 3.04 12.70
N ILE A 419 -7.69 1.90 12.38
CA ILE A 419 -8.94 1.47 13.01
C ILE A 419 -8.71 1.18 14.50
N MET A 420 -7.62 0.51 14.83
CA MET A 420 -7.26 0.23 16.22
C MET A 420 -6.99 1.50 17.00
N ALA A 421 -6.27 2.46 16.41
CA ALA A 421 -6.01 3.77 17.00
C ALA A 421 -7.31 4.55 17.25
N SER A 422 -8.29 4.52 16.33
CA SER A 422 -9.57 5.21 16.53
C SER A 422 -10.41 4.61 17.66
N LYS A 423 -10.29 3.30 17.90
CA LYS A 423 -10.99 2.60 19.00
C LYS A 423 -10.33 2.80 20.37
N THR A 424 -9.09 3.25 20.41
CA THR A 424 -8.28 3.30 21.64
C THR A 424 -7.85 4.70 22.04
N ILE A 425 -7.81 5.67 21.12
CA ILE A 425 -7.49 7.07 21.40
C ILE A 425 -8.79 7.89 21.38
N PRO A 426 -9.26 8.39 22.53
CA PRO A 426 -10.50 9.16 22.59
C PRO A 426 -10.46 10.41 21.70
N GLY A 427 -11.46 10.54 20.82
CA GLY A 427 -11.56 11.70 19.92
C GLY A 427 -10.64 11.64 18.70
N TRP A 428 -9.98 10.51 18.43
CA TRP A 428 -9.18 10.33 17.23
C TRP A 428 -9.97 9.66 16.10
N TYR A 429 -10.07 10.34 14.96
CA TYR A 429 -10.81 9.88 13.79
C TYR A 429 -9.88 9.90 12.55
N PRO A 430 -9.03 8.88 12.35
CA PRO A 430 -7.97 8.92 11.33
C PRO A 430 -8.50 9.00 9.89
N PHE A 431 -9.66 8.43 9.58
CA PHE A 431 -10.26 8.51 8.24
C PHE A 431 -10.84 9.89 7.95
N ASP A 432 -11.50 10.51 8.94
CA ASP A 432 -11.90 11.92 8.89
C ASP A 432 -10.67 12.81 8.71
N ALA A 433 -9.60 12.55 9.48
CA ALA A 433 -8.36 13.32 9.45
C ALA A 433 -7.63 13.22 8.10
N LEU A 434 -7.57 12.02 7.51
CA LEU A 434 -7.00 11.81 6.19
C LEU A 434 -7.75 12.62 5.13
N LEU A 435 -9.08 12.50 5.11
CA LEU A 435 -9.94 13.22 4.18
C LEU A 435 -9.81 14.73 4.36
N ASP A 436 -9.94 15.22 5.60
CA ASP A 436 -9.85 16.65 5.92
C ASP A 436 -8.53 17.25 5.44
N ALA A 437 -7.42 16.58 5.74
CA ALA A 437 -6.11 17.06 5.37
C ALA A 437 -5.93 17.14 3.84
N HIS A 438 -6.42 16.14 3.08
CA HIS A 438 -6.33 16.14 1.62
C HIS A 438 -7.35 17.08 0.93
N CYS A 439 -8.41 17.51 1.62
CA CYS A 439 -9.38 18.48 1.11
C CYS A 439 -9.10 19.92 1.56
N GLY A 440 -8.09 20.14 2.42
CA GLY A 440 -7.80 21.44 3.01
C GLY A 440 -8.81 21.89 4.06
N PHE A 441 -9.60 20.97 4.62
CA PHE A 441 -10.52 21.27 5.70
C PHE A 441 -9.78 21.43 7.04
N PRO A 442 -10.39 22.13 8.02
CA PRO A 442 -9.84 22.21 9.36
C PRO A 442 -9.72 20.82 9.99
N LEU A 443 -8.50 20.47 10.43
CA LEU A 443 -8.25 19.17 11.01
C LEU A 443 -8.71 19.11 12.47
N ARG A 444 -9.50 18.09 12.82
CA ARG A 444 -9.85 17.78 14.21
C ARG A 444 -8.83 16.81 14.81
N VAL A 445 -8.00 17.29 15.71
CA VAL A 445 -7.04 16.47 16.48
C VAL A 445 -7.47 16.39 17.95
N PRO A 446 -7.32 15.23 18.61
CA PRO A 446 -7.61 15.11 20.03
C PRO A 446 -6.61 15.93 20.86
N PRO A 447 -6.96 16.29 22.11
CA PRO A 447 -6.04 16.98 23.00
C PRO A 447 -4.81 16.13 23.38
N SER A 448 -4.94 14.80 23.29
CA SER A 448 -3.84 13.85 23.46
C SER A 448 -4.03 12.65 22.52
N PHE A 449 -2.90 12.10 22.07
CA PHE A 449 -2.83 10.84 21.33
C PHE A 449 -2.54 9.63 22.24
N SER A 450 -2.59 9.81 23.56
CA SER A 450 -2.43 8.72 24.52
C SER A 450 -3.62 7.75 24.42
N PRO A 451 -3.36 6.44 24.17
CA PRO A 451 -4.43 5.46 24.11
C PRO A 451 -4.91 5.07 25.51
N VAL A 452 -6.23 4.87 25.68
CA VAL A 452 -6.83 4.43 26.95
C VAL A 452 -6.87 2.91 27.12
N LYS A 453 -6.59 2.17 26.05
CA LYS A 453 -6.48 0.70 26.03
C LYS A 453 -5.29 0.28 25.16
N VAL A 454 -4.76 -0.91 25.40
CA VAL A 454 -3.73 -1.50 24.56
C VAL A 454 -4.40 -2.14 23.35
N ALA A 455 -3.92 -1.81 22.16
CA ALA A 455 -4.23 -2.52 20.93
C ALA A 455 -3.06 -3.42 20.53
N ARG A 456 -3.35 -4.65 20.08
CA ARG A 456 -2.34 -5.57 19.55
C ARG A 456 -2.84 -6.24 18.28
N HIS A 457 -1.96 -6.27 17.28
CA HIS A 457 -2.13 -7.01 16.04
C HIS A 457 -1.30 -8.29 16.13
N VAL A 458 -1.96 -9.45 16.12
CA VAL A 458 -1.37 -10.77 16.33
C VAL A 458 -1.35 -11.52 15.00
N TYR A 459 -0.18 -12.06 14.65
CA TYR A 459 -0.05 -12.93 13.49
C TYR A 459 -0.26 -14.38 13.94
N VAL A 460 -1.15 -15.11 13.27
CA VAL A 460 -1.47 -16.52 13.60
C VAL A 460 -0.69 -17.42 12.64
N PRO A 461 0.33 -18.16 13.11
CA PRO A 461 1.15 -19.01 12.25
C PRO A 461 0.46 -20.35 11.94
N SER A 462 0.82 -20.93 10.80
CA SER A 462 0.75 -22.38 10.62
C SER A 462 2.10 -22.99 10.98
N ASP A 463 2.10 -24.13 11.68
CA ASP A 463 3.30 -24.90 11.98
C ASP A 463 3.62 -25.96 10.92
N LYS A 464 2.68 -26.24 10.00
CA LYS A 464 2.74 -27.31 8.99
C LYS A 464 2.63 -26.78 7.56
N THR A 465 3.10 -27.61 6.62
CA THR A 465 2.97 -27.41 5.18
C THR A 465 2.23 -28.60 4.56
N GLY A 466 1.22 -28.34 3.73
CA GLY A 466 0.41 -29.38 3.09
C GLY A 466 -0.88 -28.81 2.49
N ILE A 467 -1.80 -29.69 2.10
CA ILE A 467 -3.19 -29.29 1.78
C ILE A 467 -3.97 -29.25 3.09
N LEU A 468 -4.56 -28.10 3.42
CA LEU A 468 -5.27 -27.90 4.67
C LEU A 468 -6.52 -28.78 4.72
N ARG A 469 -6.56 -29.75 5.64
CA ARG A 469 -7.71 -30.64 5.84
C ARG A 469 -8.71 -30.08 6.83
N SER A 470 -8.21 -29.53 7.94
CA SER A 470 -9.02 -28.94 9.00
C SER A 470 -8.15 -28.00 9.84
N TYR A 471 -8.79 -27.12 10.61
CA TYR A 471 -8.12 -26.34 11.65
C TYR A 471 -9.04 -26.16 12.87
N THR A 472 -8.43 -25.94 14.02
CA THR A 472 -9.10 -25.65 15.30
C THR A 472 -8.52 -24.39 15.93
N GLY A 473 -9.21 -23.79 16.89
CA GLY A 473 -8.74 -22.61 17.62
C GLY A 473 -8.88 -21.28 16.86
N ALA A 474 -9.63 -21.26 15.76
CA ALA A 474 -9.99 -20.04 15.02
C ALA A 474 -11.23 -19.32 15.59
N ASP A 475 -11.78 -19.82 16.71
CA ASP A 475 -12.92 -19.25 17.42
C ASP A 475 -12.52 -18.03 18.27
N PHE A 476 -11.78 -17.09 17.66
CA PHE A 476 -11.13 -15.97 18.35
C PHE A 476 -12.10 -15.06 19.10
N GLN A 477 -13.39 -15.06 18.75
CA GLN A 477 -14.46 -14.32 19.43
C GLN A 477 -14.62 -14.73 20.89
N ARG A 478 -14.12 -15.90 21.30
CA ARG A 478 -14.10 -16.32 22.71
C ARG A 478 -13.12 -15.52 23.56
N LEU A 479 -12.13 -14.88 22.94
CA LEU A 479 -11.07 -14.14 23.63
C LEU A 479 -11.67 -12.85 24.21
N SER A 480 -11.34 -12.56 25.47
CA SER A 480 -11.94 -11.44 26.20
C SER A 480 -11.63 -10.07 25.61
N THR A 481 -10.53 -9.98 24.87
CA THR A 481 -10.02 -8.77 24.21
C THR A 481 -10.25 -8.77 22.71
N TYR A 482 -11.02 -9.72 22.17
CA TYR A 482 -11.29 -9.82 20.73
C TYR A 482 -11.88 -8.51 20.18
N ASP A 483 -11.27 -8.00 19.10
CA ASP A 483 -11.82 -6.91 18.31
C ASP A 483 -12.24 -7.39 16.91
N ASP A 484 -11.34 -8.04 16.18
CA ASP A 484 -11.61 -8.60 14.86
C ASP A 484 -10.55 -9.63 14.44
N HIS A 485 -10.77 -10.36 13.35
CA HIS A 485 -9.77 -11.24 12.72
C HIS A 485 -9.98 -11.38 11.21
N ILE A 486 -8.96 -11.87 10.51
CA ILE A 486 -9.04 -12.32 9.11
C ILE A 486 -8.29 -13.65 9.02
N MET A 487 -8.91 -14.63 8.39
CA MET A 487 -8.26 -15.89 8.01
C MET A 487 -7.76 -15.79 6.57
N PHE A 488 -6.54 -16.27 6.34
CA PHE A 488 -5.94 -16.39 5.01
C PHE A 488 -5.89 -17.84 4.51
N CYS A 489 -6.08 -18.81 5.41
CA CYS A 489 -6.14 -20.22 5.05
C CYS A 489 -7.57 -20.70 4.80
N GLU A 490 -7.73 -21.62 3.85
CA GLU A 490 -9.00 -22.23 3.48
C GLU A 490 -8.84 -23.75 3.41
N VAL A 491 -9.85 -24.49 3.88
CA VAL A 491 -9.85 -25.96 3.82
C VAL A 491 -9.86 -26.40 2.35
N GLY A 492 -9.03 -27.39 2.02
CA GLY A 492 -8.82 -27.87 0.65
C GLY A 492 -7.74 -27.11 -0.12
N LYS A 493 -7.15 -26.04 0.45
CA LYS A 493 -6.09 -25.24 -0.20
C LYS A 493 -4.71 -25.50 0.41
N PRO A 494 -3.62 -25.21 -0.34
CA PRO A 494 -2.27 -25.26 0.21
C PRO A 494 -2.11 -24.30 1.39
N ILE A 495 -1.50 -24.79 2.47
CA ILE A 495 -1.02 -23.98 3.59
C ILE A 495 0.48 -24.23 3.76
N LYS A 496 1.21 -23.18 4.16
CA LYS A 496 2.64 -23.24 4.40
C LYS A 496 2.94 -22.92 5.85
N ARG A 497 4.00 -23.52 6.37
CA ARG A 497 4.59 -23.12 7.65
C ARG A 497 4.98 -21.65 7.59
N ALA A 498 4.70 -20.92 8.67
CA ALA A 498 4.88 -19.47 8.71
C ALA A 498 6.37 -19.07 8.81
N VAL A 499 6.94 -18.61 7.70
CA VAL A 499 8.34 -18.12 7.58
C VAL A 499 8.43 -16.68 7.06
N GLU A 500 7.30 -16.11 6.63
CA GLU A 500 7.17 -14.73 6.13
C GLU A 500 5.75 -14.18 6.30
N LEU A 501 5.55 -12.88 6.07
CA LEU A 501 4.28 -12.20 6.28
C LEU A 501 3.09 -12.83 5.52
N MET A 502 3.34 -13.34 4.31
CA MET A 502 2.31 -13.93 3.44
C MET A 502 2.00 -15.40 3.78
N SER A 503 2.75 -16.00 4.70
CA SER A 503 2.61 -17.42 5.08
C SER A 503 1.86 -17.63 6.40
N PHE A 504 1.35 -16.55 7.02
CA PHE A 504 0.50 -16.66 8.21
C PHE A 504 -0.88 -17.21 7.84
N ALA A 505 -1.46 -18.02 8.72
CA ALA A 505 -2.79 -18.60 8.55
C ALA A 505 -3.91 -17.58 8.79
N GLY A 506 -3.64 -16.57 9.62
CA GLY A 506 -4.57 -15.49 9.89
C GLY A 506 -3.94 -14.33 10.67
N GLN A 507 -4.74 -13.30 10.91
CA GLN A 507 -4.42 -12.14 11.75
C GLN A 507 -5.57 -11.89 12.70
N VAL A 508 -5.25 -11.54 13.95
CA VAL A 508 -6.23 -11.22 15.00
C VAL A 508 -5.88 -9.86 15.60
N TRP A 509 -6.89 -9.04 15.82
CA TRP A 509 -6.77 -7.74 16.48
C TRP A 509 -7.43 -7.81 17.85
N LEU A 510 -6.70 -7.35 18.86
CA LEU A 510 -7.10 -7.40 20.26
C LEU A 510 -7.05 -6.01 20.90
N ILE A 511 -8.04 -5.68 21.73
CA ILE A 511 -8.11 -4.44 22.51
C ILE A 511 -8.49 -4.73 23.96
N GLY A 512 -7.68 -4.29 24.91
CA GLY A 512 -7.95 -4.50 26.34
C GLY A 512 -6.92 -3.86 27.25
N THR A 513 -6.84 -4.36 28.48
CA THR A 513 -5.69 -4.08 29.35
C THR A 513 -4.46 -4.85 28.85
N LEU A 514 -3.26 -4.40 29.21
CA LEU A 514 -2.02 -5.05 28.79
C LEU A 514 -1.99 -6.55 29.14
N GLU A 515 -2.32 -6.89 30.39
CA GLU A 515 -2.34 -8.26 30.89
C GLU A 515 -3.33 -9.16 30.13
N GLN A 516 -4.55 -8.67 29.87
CA GLN A 516 -5.55 -9.42 29.12
C GLN A 516 -5.12 -9.64 27.66
N VAL A 517 -4.59 -8.59 27.02
CA VAL A 517 -4.14 -8.66 25.62
C VAL A 517 -2.91 -9.55 25.48
N GLU A 518 -2.01 -9.60 26.47
CA GLU A 518 -0.90 -10.54 26.51
C GLU A 518 -1.38 -11.99 26.56
N LYS A 519 -2.26 -12.30 27.51
CA LYS A 519 -2.85 -13.64 27.64
C LYS A 519 -3.58 -14.07 26.37
N ASP A 520 -4.45 -13.22 25.85
CA ASP A 520 -5.28 -13.54 24.68
C ASP A 520 -4.46 -13.63 23.39
N ALA A 521 -3.37 -12.85 23.26
CA ALA A 521 -2.46 -12.95 22.11
C ALA A 521 -1.69 -14.26 22.09
N GLU A 522 -1.29 -14.78 23.26
CA GLU A 522 -0.69 -16.11 23.37
C GLU A 522 -1.71 -17.20 23.05
N ALA A 523 -2.93 -17.11 23.59
CA ALA A 523 -4.01 -18.05 23.30
C ALA A 523 -4.35 -18.09 21.80
N ALA A 524 -4.48 -16.93 21.15
CA ALA A 524 -4.77 -16.85 19.71
C ALA A 524 -3.71 -17.57 18.84
N ARG A 525 -2.45 -17.58 19.27
CA ARG A 525 -1.37 -18.24 18.53
C ARG A 525 -1.21 -19.72 18.89
N ASN A 526 -1.36 -20.07 20.17
CA ASN A 526 -1.08 -21.42 20.66
C ASN A 526 -2.27 -22.38 20.47
N ASP A 527 -3.50 -21.85 20.52
CA ASP A 527 -4.70 -22.67 20.39
C ASP A 527 -5.02 -22.97 18.92
N PHE A 528 -4.47 -22.20 17.97
CA PHE A 528 -4.66 -22.43 16.54
C PHE A 528 -3.81 -23.62 16.05
N ASN A 529 -4.49 -24.67 15.60
CA ASN A 529 -3.84 -25.91 15.16
C ASN A 529 -4.40 -26.35 13.81
N VAL A 530 -3.53 -26.78 12.90
CA VAL A 530 -3.91 -27.24 11.57
C VAL A 530 -3.65 -28.74 11.38
N GLU A 531 -4.51 -29.39 10.60
CA GLU A 531 -4.28 -30.72 10.05
C GLU A 531 -4.08 -30.60 8.54
N VAL A 532 -3.05 -31.26 8.02
CA VAL A 532 -2.71 -31.17 6.60
C VAL A 532 -2.49 -32.56 6.01
N ASP A 533 -2.92 -32.72 4.76
CA ASP A 533 -2.53 -33.84 3.92
C ASP A 533 -1.22 -33.48 3.17
N PRO A 534 -0.39 -34.48 2.77
CA PRO A 534 0.81 -34.22 1.99
C PRO A 534 0.48 -33.50 0.68
N LEU A 535 1.36 -32.58 0.26
CA LEU A 535 1.23 -31.97 -1.08
C LEU A 535 1.30 -33.08 -2.15
N PRO A 536 0.53 -32.97 -3.24
CA PRO A 536 0.66 -33.88 -4.37
C PRO A 536 2.12 -33.89 -4.84
N VAL A 537 2.72 -35.08 -4.98
CA VAL A 537 4.05 -35.20 -5.58
C VAL A 537 3.92 -34.76 -7.03
N GLU A 538 4.56 -33.65 -7.42
CA GLU A 538 4.75 -33.34 -8.83
C GLU A 538 5.52 -34.51 -9.45
N ASN A 539 4.83 -35.33 -10.24
CA ASN A 539 5.51 -36.28 -11.10
C ASN A 539 6.31 -35.46 -12.10
N GLY A 540 7.62 -35.36 -11.86
CA GLY A 540 8.57 -34.74 -12.78
C GLY A 540 8.49 -35.42 -14.15
N GLY A 541 7.68 -34.83 -15.03
CA GLY A 541 7.71 -35.10 -16.45
C GLY A 541 9.07 -34.65 -16.97
N ALA A 542 10.00 -35.59 -17.07
CA ALA A 542 11.19 -35.43 -17.86
C ALA A 542 10.77 -35.25 -19.33
N HIS A 543 10.65 -33.99 -19.76
CA HIS A 543 10.68 -33.67 -21.17
C HIS A 543 12.12 -33.88 -21.66
N ARG A 544 12.35 -35.05 -22.26
CA ARG A 544 13.46 -35.31 -23.19
C ARG A 544 13.13 -34.74 -24.56
#